data_AF-A0A7X7D480-F1
#
_entry.id   AF-A0A7X7D480-F1
#
_cell.length_a   1.000
_cell.length_b   1.000
_cell.length_c   1.000
_cell.angle_alpha   90.00
_cell.angle_beta   90.00
_cell.angle_gamma   90.00
#
_symmetry.space_group_name_H-M   'P 1'
#
loop_
_entity.id
_entity.type
_entity.pdbx_description
1 polymer ?
#
loop_
_entity_poly.entity_id
_entity_poly.type
_entity_poly.pdbx_seq_one_letter_code
_entity_poly.pdbx_strand_id
1 'polypeptide(L)' 'MPRQSLDPELAAVVERGRKLAAEMGELRPRRIGAYRSPFTDEARAIVAEWKRDGGYERALDEIAASDPDLAVQ' A
#
# COMPACT_ATOMS: atom_id res chain seq x y z
N MET A 1 8.93 6.12 -5.41
CA MET A 1 8.74 6.48 -3.98
C MET A 1 9.70 5.65 -3.12
N PRO A 2 10.68 6.25 -2.42
CA PRO A 2 11.49 5.50 -1.46
C PRO A 2 10.58 5.00 -0.33
N ARG A 3 10.70 3.72 0.04
CA ARG A 3 10.06 3.17 1.23
C ARG A 3 10.59 3.97 2.43
N GLN A 4 9.76 4.85 2.99
CA GLN A 4 10.09 5.54 4.23
C GLN A 4 10.24 4.48 5.33
N SER A 5 11.46 4.22 5.78
CA SER A 5 11.69 3.40 6.96
C SER A 5 11.50 4.26 8.20
N LEU A 6 10.86 3.71 9.22
CA LEU A 6 10.82 4.35 10.54
C LEU A 6 12.25 4.55 11.06
N ASP A 7 12.44 5.64 11.79
CA ASP A 7 13.64 5.81 12.62
C ASP A 7 13.83 4.56 13.52
N PRO A 8 15.07 4.05 13.71
CA PRO A 8 15.32 2.81 14.46
C PRO A 8 14.80 2.82 15.90
N GLU A 9 14.86 3.97 16.57
CA GLU A 9 14.38 4.10 17.94
C GLU A 9 12.85 4.04 17.99
N LEU A 10 12.19 4.73 17.07
CA LEU A 10 10.74 4.67 16.90
C LEU A 10 10.28 3.25 16.55
N ALA A 11 10.99 2.54 15.67
CA ALA A 11 10.69 1.15 15.33
C ALA A 11 10.75 0.24 16.56
N ALA A 12 11.76 0.42 17.43
CA ALA A 12 11.89 -0.36 18.66
C ALA A 12 10.77 -0.07 19.67
N VAL A 13 10.30 1.18 19.78
CA VAL A 13 9.14 1.55 20.61
C VAL A 13 7.87 0.88 20.09
N VAL A 14 7.64 0.94 18.77
CA VAL A 14 6.46 0.34 18.12
C VAL A 14 6.44 -1.17 18.35
N GLU A 15 7.57 -1.87 18.19
CA GLU A 15 7.65 -3.31 18.43
C GLU A 15 7.38 -3.68 19.89
N ARG A 16 7.86 -2.89 20.86
CA ARG A 16 7.53 -3.10 22.28
C ARG A 16 6.04 -2.93 22.55
N GLY A 17 5.42 -1.87 22.03
CA GLY A 17 3.99 -1.63 22.16
C GLY A 17 3.16 -2.75 21.52
N ARG A 18 3.59 -3.23 20.35
CA ARG A 18 2.93 -4.34 19.65
C ARG A 18 2.96 -5.64 20.45
N LYS A 19 4.08 -5.95 21.12
CA LYS A 19 4.17 -7.13 21.99
C LYS A 19 3.21 -7.05 23.17
N LEU A 20 3.19 -5.91 23.86
CA LEU A 20 2.28 -5.69 25.00
C LEU A 20 0.80 -5.79 24.59
N ALA A 21 0.43 -5.17 23.47
CA ALA A 21 -0.93 -5.25 22.95
C ALA A 21 -1.31 -6.68 22.51
N ALA A 22 -0.36 -7.49 22.06
CA ALA A 22 -0.59 -8.91 21.76
C ALA A 22 -0.83 -9.72 23.04
N GLU A 23 -0.01 -9.51 24.07
CA GLU A 23 -0.13 -10.17 25.38
C GLU A 23 -1.47 -9.84 26.06
N MET A 24 -1.93 -8.59 25.92
CA MET A 24 -3.24 -8.15 26.42
C MET A 24 -4.42 -8.59 25.56
N GLY A 25 -4.19 -9.24 24.42
CA GLY A 25 -5.25 -9.64 23.49
C GLY A 25 -5.93 -8.48 22.76
N GLU A 26 -5.38 -7.27 22.83
CA GLU A 26 -5.90 -6.08 22.14
C GLU A 26 -5.62 -6.13 20.63
N LEU A 27 -4.54 -6.81 20.23
CA LEU A 27 -4.27 -7.03 18.81
C LEU A 27 -5.19 -8.11 18.26
N ARG A 28 -6.10 -7.69 17.37
CA ARG A 28 -6.82 -8.64 16.53
C ARG A 28 -5.81 -9.35 15.61
N PRO A 29 -5.86 -10.68 15.49
CA PRO A 29 -5.06 -11.37 14.50
C PRO A 29 -5.37 -10.79 13.12
N ARG A 30 -4.33 -10.40 12.40
CA ARG A 30 -4.48 -9.95 11.00
C ARG A 30 -5.12 -11.12 10.26
N ARG A 31 -6.37 -10.94 9.80
CA ARG A 31 -6.97 -11.86 8.83
C ARG A 31 -6.16 -11.74 7.55
N ILE A 32 -5.11 -12.56 7.42
CA ILE A 32 -4.44 -12.76 6.15
C ILE A 32 -5.36 -13.69 5.34
N GLY A 33 -6.50 -13.15 4.91
CA GLY A 33 -7.18 -13.73 3.76
C GLY A 33 -6.32 -13.47 2.54
N ALA A 34 -6.15 -14.46 1.67
CA ALA A 34 -5.64 -14.18 0.34
C ALA A 34 -6.61 -13.19 -0.30
N TYR A 35 -6.17 -11.94 -0.51
CA TYR A 35 -6.94 -11.00 -1.30
C TYR A 35 -7.10 -11.61 -2.69
N ARG A 36 -8.32 -12.06 -3.00
CA ARG A 36 -8.65 -12.51 -4.35
C ARG A 36 -9.06 -11.28 -5.13
N SER A 37 -8.15 -10.79 -5.96
CA SER A 37 -8.45 -9.69 -6.87
C SER A 37 -9.68 -10.05 -7.71
N PRO A 38 -10.64 -9.13 -7.88
CA PRO A 38 -11.79 -9.34 -8.75
C PRO A 38 -11.41 -9.33 -10.24
N PHE A 39 -10.17 -8.96 -10.58
CA PHE A 39 -9.71 -8.94 -11.96
C PHE A 39 -9.55 -10.34 -12.55
N THR A 40 -9.70 -10.43 -13.86
CA THR A 40 -9.27 -11.59 -14.64
C THR A 40 -7.74 -11.65 -14.71
N ASP A 41 -7.17 -12.79 -15.10
CA ASP A 41 -5.72 -12.90 -15.31
C ASP A 41 -5.22 -11.96 -16.41
N GLU A 42 -6.03 -11.78 -17.45
CA GLU A 42 -5.76 -10.84 -18.53
C GLU A 42 -5.70 -9.39 -18.03
N ALA A 43 -6.70 -8.94 -17.27
CA ALA A 43 -6.70 -7.60 -16.69
C ALA A 43 -5.51 -7.39 -15.73
N ARG A 44 -5.12 -8.43 -14.98
CA ARG A 44 -3.89 -8.40 -14.16
C ARG A 44 -2.63 -8.23 -15.00
N ALA A 45 -2.54 -8.91 -16.15
CA ALA A 45 -1.39 -8.81 -17.04
C ALA A 45 -1.25 -7.40 -17.63
N ILE A 46 -2.36 -6.78 -18.07
CA ILE A 46 -2.39 -5.41 -18.58
C ILE A 46 -1.91 -4.42 -17.52
N VAL A 47 -2.43 -4.51 -16.29
CA VAL A 47 -2.01 -3.62 -15.19
C VAL A 47 -0.54 -3.84 -14.83
N ALA A 48 -0.06 -5.08 -14.86
CA ALA A 48 1.35 -5.39 -14.60
C ALA A 48 2.28 -4.81 -15.68
N GLU A 49 1.86 -4.83 -16.95
CA GLU A 49 2.57 -4.19 -18.06
C GLU A 49 2.59 -2.67 -17.91
N TRP A 50 1.43 -2.06 -17.65
CA TRP A 50 1.32 -0.61 -17.42
C TRP A 50 2.20 -0.12 -16.28
N LYS A 51 2.30 -0.89 -15.19
CA LYS A 51 3.17 -0.56 -14.06
C LYS A 51 4.65 -0.73 -14.40
N ARG A 52 5.01 -1.69 -15.25
CA ARG A 52 6.39 -1.92 -15.67
C ARG A 52 6.90 -0.77 -16.55
N ASP A 53 6.04 -0.30 -17.44
CA ASP A 53 6.42 0.66 -18.49
C ASP A 53 6.09 2.12 -18.10
N GLY A 54 5.75 2.35 -16.82
CA GLY A 54 5.40 3.68 -16.29
C GLY A 54 4.13 4.28 -16.89
N GLY A 55 3.29 3.47 -17.55
CA GLY A 55 2.01 3.89 -18.09
C GLY A 55 0.99 4.19 -16.98
N TYR A 56 1.08 3.46 -15.87
CA TYR A 56 0.21 3.68 -14.72
C TYR A 56 0.44 5.04 -14.08
N GLU A 57 1.70 5.40 -13.81
CA GLU A 57 2.09 6.70 -13.26
C GLU A 57 1.74 7.84 -14.22
N ARG A 58 2.00 7.70 -15.53
CA ARG A 58 1.60 8.69 -16.53
C ARG A 58 0.09 8.93 -16.55
N ALA A 59 -0.71 7.87 -16.47
CA ALA A 59 -2.16 8.01 -16.43
C ALA A 59 -2.63 8.76 -15.16
N LEU A 60 -1.98 8.55 -14.01
CA LEU A 60 -2.27 9.31 -12.80
C LEU A 60 -1.90 10.79 -12.94
N ASP A 61 -0.75 11.10 -13.55
CA ASP A 61 -0.33 12.47 -13.81
C ASP A 61 -1.30 13.18 -14.79
N GLU A 62 -1.77 12.50 -15.82
CA GLU A 62 -2.77 13.02 -16.77
C GLU A 62 -4.12 13.30 -16.11
N ILE A 63 -4.56 12.40 -15.22
CA ILE A 63 -5.80 12.59 -14.44
C ILE A 63 -5.65 13.77 -13.49
N ALA A 64 -4.55 13.84 -12.73
CA ALA A 64 -4.28 14.94 -11.80
C ALA A 64 -4.13 16.29 -12.53
N ALA A 65 -3.60 16.29 -13.75
CA ALA A 65 -3.55 17.48 -14.59
C ALA A 65 -4.93 17.91 -15.11
N SER A 66 -5.84 16.95 -15.33
CA SER A 66 -7.20 17.20 -15.82
C SER A 66 -8.18 17.58 -14.70
N ASP A 67 -7.93 17.10 -13.48
CA ASP A 67 -8.70 17.40 -12.28
C ASP A 67 -7.73 17.64 -11.10
N PRO A 68 -7.31 18.91 -10.88
CA PRO A 68 -6.35 19.26 -9.84
C PRO A 68 -6.84 18.96 -8.41
N ASP A 69 -8.15 18.85 -8.19
CA ASP A 69 -8.70 18.54 -6.87
C ASP A 69 -8.40 17.09 -6.46
N LEU A 70 -8.08 16.22 -7.42
CA LEU A 70 -7.63 14.84 -7.17
C LEU A 70 -6.15 14.75 -6.75
N ALA A 71 -5.36 15.81 -6.90
CA ALA A 71 -3.91 15.80 -6.63
C ALA A 71 -3.54 15.92 -5.14
N VAL A 72 -4.51 16.07 -4.22
CA VAL A 72 -4.29 16.52 -2.83
C VAL A 72 -4.62 15.44 -1.76
N GLN A 73 -4.54 14.14 -2.07
CA GLN A 73 -4.72 13.06 -1.07
C GLN A 73 -3.42 12.39 -0.62
#